data_AF-A0AAV2HB35-F1
#
_entry.id   AF-A0AAV2HB35-F1
#
_cell.length_a   1.000
_cell.length_b   1.000
_cell.length_c   1.000
_cell.angle_alpha   90.00
_cell.angle_beta   90.00
_cell.angle_gamma   90.00
#
_symmetry.space_group_name_H-M   'P 1'
#
loop_
_entity.id
_entity.type
_entity.pdbx_description
1 polymer ?
#
loop_
_entity_poly.entity_id
_entity_poly.type
_entity_poly.pdbx_seq_one_letter_code
_entity_poly.pdbx_strand_id
1 'polypeptide(L)'
;MWGKLLILTSSTVVYDNNEAEKTCFNLFYDSYSKETVTLYGSCINEINVDEGWCIVECATCNIDLLIKLDYLIKECSIKVTKVNNTWKEHGHTSSFVCIVSHPHDFPKQVTMGYWKDKEVVQESKGIEYTRYQYTTPTCHGSAGAFVYILGVSDISAKHYHVYLGVRNVGYNYCSTGKERKNQ
;
A
#
# COMPACT_ATOMS: atom_id res chain seq x y z
N MET A 1 -27.01 9.06 -6.59
CA MET A 1 -26.25 8.38 -5.52
C MET A 1 -24.78 8.66 -5.77
N TRP A 2 -24.00 8.94 -4.73
CA TRP A 2 -22.56 9.13 -4.82
C TRP A 2 -21.88 8.20 -3.82
N GLY A 3 -20.60 7.92 -4.02
CA GLY A 3 -19.81 7.12 -3.10
C GLY A 3 -18.48 7.77 -2.76
N LYS A 4 -18.00 7.40 -1.57
CA LYS A 4 -16.71 7.81 -1.04
C LYS A 4 -15.67 6.73 -1.30
N LEU A 5 -14.48 7.15 -1.71
CA LEU A 5 -13.30 6.32 -1.87
C LEU A 5 -12.18 6.86 -0.96
N LEU A 6 -11.44 5.94 -0.35
CA LEU A 6 -10.28 6.25 0.48
C LEU A 6 -9.04 5.72 -0.21
N ILE A 7 -8.11 6.61 -0.58
CA ILE A 7 -6.86 6.26 -1.25
C ILE A 7 -5.71 6.39 -0.26
N LEU A 8 -5.05 5.27 0.06
CA LEU A 8 -3.81 5.27 0.81
C LEU A 8 -2.65 5.62 -0.12
N THR A 9 -1.82 6.57 0.31
CA THR A 9 -0.57 6.94 -0.37
C THR A 9 0.48 7.41 0.62
N SER A 10 1.66 7.82 0.13
CA SER A 10 2.69 8.43 0.95
C SER A 10 2.32 9.88 1.30
N SER A 11 2.53 10.27 2.55
CA SER A 11 2.43 11.68 2.99
C SER A 11 3.47 12.58 2.33
N THR A 12 4.53 12.01 1.73
CA THR A 12 5.50 12.75 0.91
C THR A 12 4.97 13.07 -0.48
N VAL A 13 3.85 12.48 -0.89
CA VAL A 13 3.18 12.73 -2.18
C VAL A 13 1.99 13.67 -2.00
N VAL A 14 1.24 13.51 -0.91
CA VAL A 14 0.15 14.41 -0.52
C VAL A 14 0.25 14.69 0.97
N TYR A 15 0.57 15.92 1.34
CA TYR A 15 0.89 16.30 2.71
C TYR A 15 -0.26 17.02 3.44
N ASP A 16 -1.09 17.78 2.73
CA ASP A 16 -2.17 18.55 3.32
C ASP A 16 -3.44 18.59 2.45
N ASN A 17 -4.49 19.25 2.97
CA ASN A 17 -5.76 19.39 2.25
C ASN A 17 -5.63 20.17 0.93
N ASN A 18 -4.75 21.18 0.88
CA ASN A 18 -4.56 21.98 -0.31
C ASN A 18 -3.86 21.18 -1.43
N GLU A 19 -2.94 20.28 -1.08
CA GLU A 19 -2.39 19.30 -2.03
C GLU A 19 -3.42 18.23 -2.41
N ALA A 20 -4.21 17.73 -1.45
CA ALA A 20 -5.25 16.73 -1.71
C ALA A 20 -6.28 17.23 -2.74
N GLU A 21 -6.78 18.46 -2.58
CA GLU A 21 -7.74 19.10 -3.50
C GLU A 21 -7.19 19.30 -4.92
N LYS A 22 -5.87 19.36 -5.06
CA LYS A 22 -5.17 19.54 -6.35
C LYS A 22 -4.64 18.22 -6.94
N THR A 23 -4.80 17.12 -6.21
CA THR A 23 -4.31 15.81 -6.62
C THR A 23 -5.38 15.06 -7.40
N CYS A 24 -4.97 14.38 -8.47
CA CYS A 24 -5.82 13.41 -9.16
C CYS A 24 -5.19 12.02 -9.10
N PHE A 25 -6.05 11.00 -9.12
CA PHE A 25 -5.66 9.59 -9.08
C PHE A 25 -6.13 8.91 -10.35
N ASN A 26 -5.19 8.38 -11.13
CA ASN A 26 -5.49 7.64 -12.35
C ASN A 26 -5.58 6.15 -12.03
N LEU A 27 -6.80 5.63 -11.98
CA LEU A 27 -7.07 4.21 -11.76
C LEU A 27 -6.92 3.41 -13.04
N PHE A 28 -6.54 2.13 -12.88
CA PHE A 28 -6.42 1.14 -13.97
C PHE A 28 -5.38 1.43 -15.06
N TYR A 29 -4.41 2.31 -14.81
CA TYR A 29 -3.32 2.54 -15.74
C TYR A 29 -2.36 1.34 -15.77
N ASP A 30 -2.44 0.51 -16.80
CA ASP A 30 -1.46 -0.58 -17.02
C ASP A 30 -0.54 -0.29 -18.21
N SER A 31 -0.93 0.59 -19.13
CA SER A 31 -0.15 0.96 -20.29
C SER A 31 -0.63 2.30 -20.84
N TYR A 32 0.22 2.98 -21.63
CA TYR A 32 -0.08 4.26 -22.28
C TYR A 32 -1.33 4.23 -23.20
N SER A 33 -1.74 3.04 -23.63
CA SER A 33 -2.85 2.83 -24.57
C SER A 33 -4.18 2.47 -23.91
N LYS A 34 -4.21 2.20 -22.60
CA LYS A 34 -5.44 1.80 -21.90
C LYS A 34 -6.17 3.01 -21.33
N GLU A 35 -7.49 2.94 -21.35
CA GLU A 35 -8.34 3.91 -20.68
C GLU A 35 -8.12 3.86 -19.17
N THR A 36 -7.97 5.04 -18.59
CA THR A 36 -7.91 5.25 -17.14
C THR A 36 -9.18 5.91 -16.63
N VAL A 37 -9.46 5.69 -15.35
CA VAL A 37 -10.50 6.44 -14.64
C VAL A 37 -9.82 7.41 -13.69
N THR A 38 -10.03 8.71 -13.91
CA THR A 38 -9.46 9.76 -13.05
C THR A 38 -10.41 10.11 -11.91
N LEU A 39 -9.90 10.08 -10.68
CA LEU A 39 -10.55 10.60 -9.49
C LEU A 39 -9.85 11.88 -9.04
N TYR A 40 -10.58 12.76 -8.36
CA TYR A 40 -10.02 13.98 -7.78
C TYR A 40 -10.07 13.87 -6.27
N GLY A 41 -8.95 14.22 -5.62
CA GLY A 41 -8.90 14.31 -4.17
C GLY A 41 -9.79 15.43 -3.66
N SER A 42 -10.37 15.21 -2.48
CA SER A 42 -11.23 16.18 -1.79
C SER A 42 -10.55 16.72 -0.54
N CYS A 43 -10.02 15.85 0.31
CA CYS A 43 -9.32 16.24 1.54
C CYS A 43 -8.49 15.06 2.08
N ILE A 44 -7.62 15.36 3.04
CA ILE A 44 -6.97 14.35 3.88
C ILE A 44 -7.98 13.85 4.91
N ASN A 45 -8.28 12.55 4.85
CA ASN A 45 -9.08 11.87 5.87
C ASN A 45 -8.24 11.51 7.09
N GLU A 46 -7.00 11.05 6.88
CA GLU A 46 -6.06 10.69 7.94
C GLU A 46 -4.62 10.88 7.44
N ILE A 47 -3.71 11.32 8.29
CA ILE A 47 -2.30 11.47 7.95
C ILE A 47 -1.43 11.14 9.15
N ASN A 48 -0.34 10.42 8.90
CA ASN A 48 0.74 10.24 9.85
C ASN A 48 2.07 10.57 9.15
N VAL A 49 2.53 11.81 9.33
CA VAL A 49 3.76 12.32 8.70
C VAL A 49 4.98 11.55 9.21
N ASP A 50 5.04 11.23 10.49
CA ASP A 50 6.17 10.52 11.09
C ASP A 50 6.30 9.09 10.54
N GLU A 51 5.15 8.47 10.24
CA GLU A 51 5.07 7.16 9.58
C GLU A 51 5.00 7.24 8.06
N GLY A 52 5.00 8.43 7.49
CA GLY A 52 5.13 8.68 6.06
C GLY A 52 3.91 8.33 5.20
N TRP A 53 2.72 8.11 5.76
CA TRP A 53 1.53 7.73 4.98
C TRP A 53 0.34 8.67 5.22
N CYS A 54 -0.57 8.73 4.25
CA CYS A 54 -1.84 9.46 4.37
C CYS A 54 -2.97 8.75 3.62
N ILE A 55 -4.21 9.07 4.00
CA ILE A 55 -5.43 8.62 3.34
C ILE A 55 -6.13 9.85 2.77
N VAL A 56 -6.26 9.88 1.45
CA VAL A 56 -6.95 10.94 0.71
C VAL A 56 -8.38 10.48 0.42
N GLU A 57 -9.35 11.32 0.75
CA GLU A 57 -10.74 11.11 0.42
C GLU A 57 -11.03 11.56 -1.02
N CYS A 58 -11.71 10.73 -1.80
CA CYS A 58 -12.22 11.04 -3.13
C CYS A 58 -13.72 10.77 -3.18
N ALA A 59 -14.45 11.49 -4.03
CA ALA A 59 -15.87 11.25 -4.28
C ALA A 59 -16.14 10.94 -5.76
N THR A 60 -17.12 10.07 -6.02
CA THR A 60 -17.56 9.77 -7.39
C THR A 60 -19.05 9.48 -7.43
N CYS A 61 -19.70 9.88 -8.52
CA CYS A 61 -21.08 9.50 -8.84
C CYS A 61 -21.14 8.24 -9.73
N ASN A 62 -19.99 7.70 -10.14
CA ASN A 62 -19.92 6.50 -10.96
C ASN A 62 -20.10 5.25 -10.09
N ILE A 63 -21.33 4.73 -10.04
CA ILE A 63 -21.66 3.57 -9.21
C ILE A 63 -21.01 2.28 -9.72
N ASP A 64 -20.87 2.12 -11.03
CA ASP A 64 -20.21 0.95 -11.63
C ASP A 64 -18.73 0.87 -11.24
N LEU A 65 -18.07 2.03 -11.13
CA LEU A 65 -16.71 2.12 -10.60
C LEU A 65 -16.63 1.62 -9.15
N LEU A 66 -17.58 2.04 -8.29
CA LEU A 66 -17.62 1.63 -6.89
C LEU A 66 -17.83 0.12 -6.76
N ILE A 67 -18.77 -0.45 -7.53
CA ILE A 67 -19.03 -1.90 -7.56
C ILE A 67 -17.78 -2.66 -8.03
N LYS A 68 -17.12 -2.17 -9.09
CA LYS A 68 -15.89 -2.76 -9.61
C LYS A 68 -14.76 -2.74 -8.59
N LEU A 69 -14.57 -1.61 -7.89
CA LEU A 69 -13.52 -1.47 -6.87
C LEU A 69 -13.79 -2.37 -5.66
N ASP A 70 -15.03 -2.43 -5.17
CA ASP A 70 -15.42 -3.32 -4.07
C ASP A 70 -15.16 -4.80 -4.43
N TYR A 71 -15.55 -5.21 -5.64
CA TYR A 71 -15.26 -6.56 -6.14
C TYR A 71 -13.75 -6.84 -6.21
N LEU A 72 -12.95 -5.92 -6.76
CA LEU A 72 -11.50 -6.10 -6.90
C LEU A 72 -10.80 -6.15 -5.54
N ILE A 73 -11.21 -5.33 -4.56
CA ILE A 73 -10.65 -5.35 -3.21
C ILE A 73 -10.95 -6.69 -2.53
N LYS A 74 -12.18 -7.20 -2.66
CA LYS A 74 -12.57 -8.53 -2.13
C LYS A 74 -11.77 -9.65 -2.76
N GLU A 75 -11.67 -9.66 -4.09
CA GLU A 75 -10.86 -10.63 -4.83
C GLU A 75 -9.39 -10.62 -4.41
N CYS A 76 -8.83 -9.41 -4.24
CA CYS A 76 -7.44 -9.24 -3.80
C CYS A 76 -7.25 -9.80 -2.39
N SER A 77 -8.15 -9.49 -1.45
CA SER A 77 -8.13 -10.01 -0.08
C SER A 77 -8.21 -11.54 -0.03
N ILE A 78 -9.09 -12.15 -0.81
CA ILE A 78 -9.20 -13.62 -0.91
C ILE A 78 -7.88 -14.23 -1.41
N LYS A 79 -7.30 -13.65 -2.48
CA LYS A 79 -6.05 -14.16 -3.08
C LYS A 79 -4.86 -14.01 -2.12
N VAL A 80 -4.73 -12.87 -1.45
CA VAL A 80 -3.68 -12.67 -0.44
C VAL A 80 -3.84 -13.62 0.73
N THR A 81 -5.05 -13.81 1.23
CA THR A 81 -5.32 -14.77 2.31
C THR A 81 -4.91 -16.17 1.90
N LYS A 82 -5.29 -16.61 0.70
CA LYS A 82 -4.91 -17.93 0.17
C LYS A 82 -3.39 -18.06 0.06
N VAL A 83 -2.73 -17.07 -0.56
CA VAL A 83 -1.27 -17.06 -0.73
C VAL A 83 -0.56 -17.11 0.62
N ASN A 84 -0.99 -16.32 1.60
CA ASN A 84 -0.44 -16.31 2.95
C ASN A 84 -0.64 -17.64 3.67
N ASN A 85 -1.82 -18.25 3.58
CA ASN A 85 -2.11 -19.52 4.22
C ASN A 85 -1.26 -20.65 3.63
N THR A 86 -1.25 -20.78 2.30
CA THR A 86 -0.39 -21.75 1.61
C THR A 86 1.07 -21.54 2.00
N TRP A 87 1.52 -20.29 2.08
CA TRP A 87 2.89 -19.99 2.48
C TRP A 87 3.22 -20.44 3.91
N LYS A 88 2.31 -20.20 4.87
CA LYS A 88 2.45 -20.63 6.26
C LYS A 88 2.43 -22.15 6.41
N GLU A 89 1.57 -22.84 5.67
CA GLU A 89 1.43 -24.31 5.69
C GLU A 89 2.73 -25.03 5.29
N HIS A 90 3.52 -24.45 4.38
CA HIS A 90 4.80 -25.01 3.95
C HIS A 90 5.96 -24.71 4.92
N GLY A 91 5.67 -24.15 6.10
CA GLY A 91 6.68 -23.89 7.13
C GLY A 91 7.68 -22.80 6.75
N HIS A 92 7.37 -21.96 5.76
CA HIS A 92 8.25 -20.90 5.33
C HIS A 92 8.28 -19.76 6.35
N THR A 93 9.41 -19.59 7.03
CA THR A 93 9.73 -18.42 7.86
C THR A 93 10.23 -17.27 6.98
N SER A 94 9.39 -16.76 6.08
CA SER A 94 9.93 -16.01 4.94
C SER A 94 10.21 -14.54 5.18
N SER A 95 11.28 -14.14 4.52
CA SER A 95 11.68 -12.78 4.25
C SER A 95 11.03 -12.21 2.98
N PHE A 96 10.12 -12.89 2.28
CA PHE A 96 9.79 -12.47 0.91
C PHE A 96 8.93 -11.20 0.87
N VAL A 97 9.29 -10.27 -0.03
CA VAL A 97 8.62 -8.99 -0.25
C VAL A 97 8.26 -8.83 -1.72
N CYS A 98 7.02 -8.45 -1.99
CA CYS A 98 6.54 -8.06 -3.31
C CYS A 98 6.02 -6.61 -3.28
N ILE A 99 6.39 -5.81 -4.27
CA ILE A 99 5.92 -4.43 -4.40
C ILE A 99 5.37 -4.24 -5.81
N VAL A 100 4.11 -3.81 -5.89
CA VAL A 100 3.48 -3.36 -7.13
C VAL A 100 3.45 -1.84 -7.10
N SER A 101 4.22 -1.20 -7.98
CA SER A 101 4.37 0.25 -8.00
C SER A 101 4.24 0.83 -9.40
N HIS A 102 4.12 2.15 -9.48
CA HIS A 102 3.95 2.89 -10.72
C HIS A 102 5.01 3.99 -10.84
N PRO A 103 6.30 3.63 -11.01
CA PRO A 103 7.38 4.59 -10.96
C PRO A 103 7.31 5.57 -12.13
N HIS A 104 7.25 6.87 -11.85
CA HIS A 104 7.40 7.94 -12.85
C HIS A 104 6.44 7.84 -14.05
N ASP A 105 5.16 7.52 -13.81
CA ASP A 105 4.12 7.35 -14.85
C ASP A 105 4.36 6.20 -15.86
N PHE A 106 5.32 5.32 -15.56
CA PHE A 106 5.50 4.07 -16.32
C PHE A 106 4.44 3.04 -15.97
N PRO A 107 4.10 2.13 -16.90
CA PRO A 107 3.30 0.94 -16.63
C PRO A 107 3.62 0.29 -15.28
N LYS A 108 2.60 -0.27 -14.61
CA LYS A 108 2.79 -0.96 -13.32
C LYS A 108 3.96 -1.93 -13.37
N GLN A 109 4.86 -1.81 -12.39
CA GLN A 109 6.01 -2.68 -12.22
C GLN A 109 5.80 -3.57 -11.01
N VAL A 110 6.17 -4.85 -11.14
CA VAL A 110 6.22 -5.79 -10.02
C VAL A 110 7.68 -6.04 -9.70
N THR A 111 8.07 -5.75 -8.46
CA THR A 111 9.42 -5.98 -7.97
C THR A 111 9.35 -6.93 -6.78
N MET A 112 10.33 -7.82 -6.69
CA MET A 112 10.38 -8.87 -5.68
C MET A 112 11.75 -8.87 -5.02
N GLY A 113 11.79 -9.27 -3.76
CA GLY A 113 13.02 -9.32 -2.98
C GLY A 113 12.77 -9.91 -1.61
N TYR A 114 13.64 -9.54 -0.67
CA TYR A 114 13.62 -10.08 0.69
C TYR A 114 13.77 -8.97 1.72
N TRP A 115 13.07 -9.07 2.85
CA TRP A 115 13.28 -8.28 4.04
C TRP A 115 14.39 -8.90 4.88
N LYS A 116 15.20 -8.04 5.50
CA LYS A 116 16.37 -8.41 6.28
C LYS A 116 16.11 -8.27 7.77
N ASP A 117 15.39 -7.21 8.14
CA ASP A 117 15.11 -6.89 9.53
C ASP A 117 13.65 -6.44 9.70
N LYS A 118 13.12 -6.71 10.90
CA LYS A 118 11.79 -6.33 11.37
C LYS A 118 11.94 -5.57 12.68
N GLU A 119 11.55 -4.30 12.67
CA GLU A 119 11.46 -3.46 13.86
C GLU A 119 10.02 -3.50 14.38
N VAL A 120 9.84 -3.79 15.67
CA VAL A 120 8.56 -3.59 16.38
C VAL A 120 8.60 -2.21 17.03
N VAL A 121 7.92 -1.25 16.43
CA VAL A 121 7.85 0.15 16.86
C VAL A 121 6.97 0.31 18.10
N GLN A 122 5.88 -0.45 18.17
CA GLN A 122 4.94 -0.44 19.29
C GLN A 122 4.22 -1.79 19.39
N GLU A 123 3.87 -2.20 20.61
CA GLU A 123 2.99 -3.35 20.84
C GLU A 123 1.79 -2.92 21.70
N SER A 124 0.58 -3.35 21.32
CA SER A 124 -0.62 -3.12 22.11
C SER A 124 -1.67 -4.19 21.87
N LYS A 125 -2.14 -4.85 22.94
CA LYS A 125 -3.26 -5.81 22.91
C LYS A 125 -3.12 -6.91 21.83
N GLY A 126 -1.93 -7.48 21.67
CA GLY A 126 -1.67 -8.54 20.68
C GLY A 126 -1.51 -8.04 19.24
N ILE A 127 -1.37 -6.73 19.04
CA ILE A 127 -1.06 -6.09 17.77
C ILE A 127 0.35 -5.52 17.87
N GLU A 128 1.20 -5.87 16.90
CA GLU A 128 2.51 -5.27 16.70
C GLU A 128 2.42 -4.20 15.60
N TYR A 129 3.05 -3.06 15.83
CA TYR A 129 3.25 -2.01 14.85
C TYR A 129 4.68 -2.15 14.35
N THR A 130 4.85 -2.50 13.08
CA THR A 130 6.11 -3.05 12.57
C THR A 130 6.63 -2.26 11.38
N ARG A 131 7.94 -2.26 11.20
CA ARG A 131 8.61 -1.74 10.00
C ARG A 131 9.60 -2.77 9.49
N TYR A 132 9.71 -2.87 8.18
CA TYR A 132 10.61 -3.80 7.52
C TYR A 132 11.70 -3.06 6.77
N GLN A 133 12.91 -3.58 6.89
CA GLN A 133 14.03 -3.24 6.01
C GLN A 133 14.14 -4.31 4.93
N TYR A 134 14.19 -3.93 3.65
CA TYR A 134 14.21 -4.90 2.54
C TYR A 134 15.10 -4.50 1.36
N THR A 135 15.44 -5.50 0.55
CA THR A 135 16.33 -5.39 -0.62
C THR A 135 15.57 -5.19 -1.94
N THR A 136 14.24 -5.24 -1.94
CA THR A 136 13.42 -5.10 -3.15
C THR A 136 13.77 -3.80 -3.87
N PRO A 137 14.14 -3.84 -5.18
CA PRO A 137 14.48 -2.64 -5.94
C PRO A 137 13.29 -1.68 -5.99
N THR A 138 13.51 -0.43 -5.62
CA THR A 138 12.51 0.66 -5.67
C THR A 138 13.22 1.98 -5.99
N CYS A 139 12.45 3.01 -6.31
CA CYS A 139 12.94 4.37 -6.52
C CYS A 139 11.94 5.37 -5.93
N HIS A 140 12.26 6.67 -5.92
CA HIS A 140 11.34 7.70 -5.41
C HIS A 140 9.97 7.67 -6.10
N GLY A 141 9.89 7.29 -7.38
CA GLY A 141 8.61 7.13 -8.09
C GLY A 141 7.72 6.00 -7.56
N SER A 142 8.25 5.10 -6.73
CA SER A 142 7.47 4.02 -6.10
C SER A 142 6.79 4.45 -4.79
N ALA A 143 6.98 5.69 -4.33
CA ALA A 143 6.38 6.20 -3.08
C ALA A 143 4.86 5.99 -3.05
N GLY A 144 4.34 5.55 -1.91
CA GLY A 144 2.91 5.24 -1.77
C GLY A 144 2.52 3.83 -2.21
N ALA A 145 3.43 3.07 -2.85
CA ALA A 145 3.16 1.69 -3.21
C ALA A 145 3.02 0.79 -1.98
N PHE A 146 2.10 -0.17 -2.05
CA PHE A 146 1.91 -1.18 -1.02
C PHE A 146 3.08 -2.16 -1.02
N VAL A 147 3.63 -2.42 0.17
CA VAL A 147 4.71 -3.36 0.42
C VAL A 147 4.11 -4.63 0.98
N TYR A 148 4.02 -5.66 0.15
CA TYR A 148 3.44 -6.94 0.52
C TYR A 148 4.51 -7.86 1.10
N ILE A 149 4.45 -8.06 2.43
CA ILE A 149 5.27 -9.02 3.16
C ILE A 149 4.53 -10.36 3.18
N LEU A 150 5.11 -11.36 2.52
CA LEU A 150 4.47 -12.65 2.31
C LEU A 150 4.30 -13.40 3.65
N GLY A 151 3.12 -13.96 3.89
CA GLY A 151 2.78 -14.64 5.14
C GLY A 151 2.42 -13.70 6.29
N VAL A 152 2.56 -12.38 6.11
CA VAL A 152 2.35 -11.39 7.18
C VAL A 152 1.29 -10.37 6.80
N SER A 153 1.41 -9.74 5.63
CA SER A 153 0.56 -8.62 5.23
C SER A 153 -0.87 -9.05 4.94
N ASP A 154 -1.82 -8.22 5.38
CA ASP A 154 -3.24 -8.29 5.03
C ASP A 154 -3.60 -7.03 4.22
N ILE A 155 -4.56 -7.14 3.30
CA ILE A 155 -5.07 -6.02 2.50
C ILE A 155 -6.17 -5.25 3.26
N SER A 156 -6.55 -5.65 4.47
CA SER A 156 -7.49 -4.88 5.26
C SER A 156 -6.96 -3.48 5.61
N ALA A 157 -7.87 -2.49 5.62
CA ALA A 157 -7.64 -1.04 5.65
C ALA A 157 -6.70 -0.48 6.76
N LYS A 158 -6.21 -1.33 7.65
CA LYS A 158 -5.53 -0.96 8.89
C LYS A 158 -4.15 -1.59 9.05
N HIS A 159 -3.68 -2.43 8.11
CA HIS A 159 -2.47 -3.25 8.25
C HIS A 159 -1.43 -2.97 7.15
N TYR A 160 -1.42 -1.76 6.59
CA TYR A 160 -0.60 -1.49 5.42
C TYR A 160 0.83 -1.08 5.74
N HIS A 161 1.77 -1.69 5.02
CA HIS A 161 3.11 -1.17 4.86
C HIS A 161 3.16 -0.43 3.52
N VAL A 162 3.58 0.83 3.55
CA VAL A 162 3.71 1.71 2.39
C VAL A 162 5.18 2.00 2.16
N TYR A 163 5.65 1.99 0.91
CA TYR A 163 7.03 2.36 0.62
C TYR A 163 7.26 3.86 0.87
N LEU A 164 8.27 4.17 1.69
CA LEU A 164 8.64 5.54 2.07
C LEU A 164 9.92 6.07 1.45
N GLY A 165 10.71 5.22 0.78
CA GLY A 165 12.02 5.60 0.25
C GLY A 165 13.19 4.79 0.80
N VAL A 166 14.40 5.26 0.45
CA VAL A 166 15.69 4.75 0.92
C VAL A 166 16.14 5.59 2.12
N ARG A 167 16.34 4.99 3.30
CA ARG A 167 16.93 5.68 4.47
C ARG A 167 18.41 5.33 4.71
N ASN A 168 18.88 4.18 4.20
CA ASN A 168 20.26 3.71 4.34
C ASN A 168 20.77 3.15 3.00
N VAL A 169 22.07 3.29 2.73
CA VAL A 169 22.69 2.78 1.49
C VAL A 169 22.43 1.28 1.36
N GLY A 170 21.76 0.88 0.27
CA GLY A 170 21.51 -0.52 -0.08
C GLY A 170 20.23 -1.16 0.48
N TYR A 171 19.44 -0.44 1.30
CA TYR A 171 18.19 -0.98 1.85
C TYR A 171 17.03 0.02 1.85
N ASN A 172 15.84 -0.50 1.57
CA ASN A 172 14.57 0.22 1.56
C ASN A 172 13.80 -0.01 2.85
N TYR A 173 12.92 0.94 3.19
CA TYR A 173 12.05 0.87 4.36
C TYR A 173 10.60 1.10 3.98
N CYS A 174 9.71 0.39 4.68
CA CYS A 174 8.28 0.69 4.65
C CYS A 174 7.84 1.52 5.85
N SER A 175 6.63 2.08 5.75
CA SER A 175 5.90 2.68 6.84
C SER A 175 5.58 1.66 7.93
N THR A 176 5.23 2.19 9.10
CA THR A 176 4.65 1.36 10.15
C THR A 176 3.36 0.72 9.63
N GLY A 177 3.30 -0.60 9.67
CA GLY A 177 2.08 -1.37 9.43
C GLY A 177 1.66 -2.09 10.69
N LYS A 178 0.42 -2.59 10.72
CA LYS A 178 -0.09 -3.38 11.85
C LYS A 178 -0.01 -4.85 11.51
N GLU A 179 0.36 -5.65 12.49
CA GLU A 179 0.39 -7.11 12.42
C GLU A 179 -0.27 -7.70 13.64
N ARG A 180 -0.94 -8.84 13.46
CA ARG A 180 -1.40 -9.63 14.60
C ARG A 180 -0.23 -10.47 15.09
N LYS A 181 -0.01 -10.48 16.41
CA LYS A 181 0.97 -11.37 17.02
C LYS A 181 0.54 -12.81 16.73
N ASN A 182 1.40 -13.60 16.10
CA ASN A 182 1.16 -15.03 15.95
C ASN A 182 1.18 -15.62 17.37
N GLN A 183 0.05 -16.18 17.82
CA GLN A 183 -0.02 -17.02 19.02
C GLN A 183 0.57 -18.40 18.73
#